data_AF-A0A399ZQN5-F1
#
_entry.id   AF-A0A399ZQN5-F1
#
_cell.length_a   1.000
_cell.length_b   1.000
_cell.length_c   1.000
_cell.angle_alpha   90.00
_cell.angle_beta   90.00
_cell.angle_gamma   90.00
#
_symmetry.space_group_name_H-M   'P 1'
#
loop_
_entity.id
_entity.type
_entity.pdbx_description
1 polymer ?
#
loop_
_entity_poly.entity_id
_entity_poly.type
_entity_poly.pdbx_seq_one_letter_code
_entity_poly.pdbx_strand_id
1 'polypeptide(L)'
;MKKISKITLIAFLVIVFACVLTIWIYNSPAVDDYRWIRNRETERELVAAFVTALRINHPAAYEMIDPSLSPRLDEWMNTHQAKKCARKAYIFLSGNATRANGQKLGWDVVFGCVAENYTHLTFKVDRIFIKDMKVIEWGEVIEEED
;
A
#
# COMPACT_ATOMS: atom_id res chain seq x y z
N MET A 1 28.30 -11.14 -39.78
CA MET A 1 28.18 -11.74 -38.42
C MET A 1 27.70 -13.17 -38.53
N LYS A 2 28.48 -14.15 -38.07
CA LYS A 2 28.10 -15.59 -38.08
C LYS A 2 26.82 -15.78 -37.25
N LYS A 3 25.91 -16.66 -37.66
CA LYS A 3 24.63 -16.96 -36.95
C LYS A 3 24.82 -17.14 -35.44
N ILE A 4 25.91 -17.79 -35.05
CA ILE A 4 26.29 -18.05 -33.65
C ILE A 4 26.51 -16.73 -32.87
N SER A 5 27.13 -15.71 -33.47
CA SER A 5 27.36 -14.42 -32.80
C SER A 5 26.08 -13.60 -32.62
N LYS A 6 25.06 -13.83 -33.45
CA LYS A 6 23.74 -13.20 -33.27
C LYS A 6 22.97 -13.86 -32.14
N ILE A 7 23.03 -15.19 -32.02
CA ILE A 7 22.36 -15.95 -30.97
C ILE A 7 22.95 -15.60 -29.59
N THR A 8 24.28 -15.54 -29.46
CA THR A 8 24.91 -15.16 -28.19
C THR A 8 24.60 -13.71 -27.80
N LEU A 9 24.57 -12.78 -28.77
CA LEU A 9 24.17 -11.40 -28.51
C LEU A 9 22.72 -11.30 -27.99
N ILE A 10 21.79 -12.00 -28.62
CA ILE A 10 20.38 -12.03 -28.20
C ILE A 10 20.26 -12.64 -26.80
N ALA A 11 20.93 -13.77 -26.54
CA ALA A 11 20.91 -14.39 -25.22
C ALA A 11 21.47 -13.46 -24.13
N PHE A 12 22.56 -12.75 -24.42
CA PHE A 12 23.12 -11.75 -23.50
C PHE A 12 22.14 -10.61 -23.23
N LEU A 13 21.49 -10.06 -24.26
CA LEU A 13 20.48 -9.01 -24.11
C LEU A 13 19.29 -9.46 -23.27
N VAL A 14 18.81 -10.70 -23.47
CA VAL A 14 17.72 -11.28 -22.66
C VAL A 14 18.12 -11.39 -21.19
N ILE A 15 19.34 -11.85 -20.90
CA ILE A 15 19.85 -11.96 -19.52
C ILE A 15 19.98 -10.56 -18.89
N VAL A 16 20.57 -9.60 -19.60
CA VAL A 16 20.70 -8.21 -19.09
C VAL A 16 19.33 -7.60 -18.83
N PHE A 17 18.37 -7.78 -19.74
CA PHE A 17 17.01 -7.28 -19.58
C PHE A 17 16.31 -7.92 -18.37
N ALA A 18 16.45 -9.23 -18.17
CA ALA A 18 15.92 -9.93 -17.01
C ALA A 18 16.53 -9.41 -15.69
N CYS A 19 17.84 -9.14 -15.66
CA CYS A 19 18.50 -8.57 -14.50
C CYS A 19 17.99 -7.15 -14.17
N VAL A 20 17.85 -6.28 -15.19
CA VAL A 20 17.31 -4.93 -15.01
C VAL A 20 15.87 -4.96 -14.50
N LEU A 21 15.03 -5.82 -15.07
CA LEU A 21 13.65 -6.02 -14.60
C LEU A 21 13.62 -6.50 -13.15
N THR A 22 14.49 -7.44 -12.79
CA THR A 22 14.56 -7.96 -11.41
C THR A 22 14.91 -6.85 -10.43
N ILE A 23 15.92 -6.04 -10.75
CA ILE A 23 16.31 -4.88 -9.94
C ILE A 23 15.16 -3.87 -9.84
N TRP A 24 14.44 -3.63 -10.93
CA TRP A 24 13.29 -2.73 -10.92
C TRP A 24 12.16 -3.27 -10.04
N ILE A 25 11.80 -4.54 -10.14
CA ILE A 25 10.79 -5.20 -9.29
C ILE A 25 11.14 -5.07 -7.81
N TYR A 26 12.41 -5.27 -7.44
CA TYR A 26 12.83 -5.19 -6.03
C TYR A 26 12.87 -3.77 -5.47
N ASN A 27 12.96 -2.74 -6.32
CA ASN A 27 13.12 -1.35 -5.88
C ASN A 27 11.94 -0.45 -6.23
N SER A 28 10.97 -0.93 -7.00
CA SER A 28 9.81 -0.16 -7.45
C SER A 28 8.80 -0.02 -6.31
N PRO A 29 8.50 1.22 -5.85
CA PRO A 29 7.49 1.46 -4.82
C PRO A 29 6.10 0.98 -5.26
N ALA A 30 5.80 1.08 -6.56
CA ALA A 30 4.54 0.59 -7.12
C ALA A 30 4.38 -0.93 -6.93
N VAL A 31 5.45 -1.71 -7.13
CA VAL A 31 5.41 -3.17 -6.93
C VAL A 31 5.19 -3.51 -5.46
N ASP A 32 5.83 -2.77 -4.56
CA ASP A 32 5.64 -2.95 -3.11
C ASP A 32 4.19 -2.60 -2.71
N ASP A 33 3.62 -1.50 -3.21
CA ASP A 33 2.22 -1.12 -2.98
C ASP A 33 1.24 -2.19 -3.46
N TYR A 34 1.45 -2.73 -4.68
CA TYR A 34 0.63 -3.83 -5.18
C TYR A 34 0.78 -5.11 -4.35
N ARG A 35 1.97 -5.39 -3.83
CA ARG A 35 2.21 -6.55 -2.94
C ARG A 35 1.44 -6.38 -1.63
N TRP A 36 1.48 -5.19 -1.03
CA TRP A 36 0.71 -4.88 0.18
C TRP A 36 -0.80 -4.99 -0.08
N ILE A 37 -1.29 -4.40 -1.17
CA ILE A 37 -2.71 -4.47 -1.52
C ILE A 37 -3.16 -5.91 -1.77
N ARG A 38 -2.30 -6.82 -2.23
CA ARG A 38 -2.69 -8.22 -2.44
C ARG A 38 -2.64 -9.09 -1.18
N ASN A 39 -1.74 -8.81 -0.25
CA ASN A 39 -1.61 -9.60 0.97
C ASN A 39 -2.69 -9.18 1.98
N ARG A 40 -3.69 -10.04 2.19
CA ARG A 40 -4.86 -9.77 3.05
C ARG A 40 -5.28 -11.00 3.87
N GLU A 41 -4.33 -11.88 4.21
CA GLU A 41 -4.66 -13.17 4.83
C GLU A 41 -4.94 -13.03 6.33
N THR A 42 -4.43 -11.96 6.95
CA THR A 42 -4.65 -11.62 8.36
C THR A 42 -5.28 -10.24 8.53
N GLU A 43 -5.90 -9.95 9.67
CA GLU A 43 -6.45 -8.61 9.96
C GLU A 43 -5.39 -7.52 9.84
N ARG A 44 -4.17 -7.80 10.33
CA ARG A 44 -3.03 -6.88 10.25
C ARG A 44 -2.67 -6.55 8.79
N GLU A 45 -2.63 -7.58 7.94
CA GLU A 45 -2.32 -7.43 6.52
C GLU A 45 -3.46 -6.72 5.78
N LEU A 46 -4.72 -7.06 6.08
CA LEU A 46 -5.90 -6.37 5.55
C LEU A 46 -5.86 -4.88 5.89
N VAL A 47 -5.51 -4.53 7.13
CA VAL A 47 -5.36 -3.14 7.56
C VAL A 47 -4.27 -2.43 6.77
N ALA A 48 -3.09 -3.04 6.62
CA ALA A 48 -2.01 -2.47 5.81
C ALA A 48 -2.42 -2.31 4.34
N ALA A 49 -3.10 -3.31 3.77
CA ALA A 49 -3.61 -3.29 2.41
C ALA A 49 -4.65 -2.18 2.20
N PHE A 50 -5.58 -2.02 3.14
CA PHE A 50 -6.62 -1.00 3.10
C PHE A 50 -6.02 0.40 3.13
N VAL A 51 -5.12 0.67 4.08
CA VAL A 51 -4.45 1.97 4.21
C VAL A 51 -3.57 2.27 3.00
N THR A 52 -2.88 1.26 2.47
CA THR A 52 -2.13 1.42 1.22
C THR A 52 -3.06 1.80 0.07
N ALA A 53 -4.20 1.12 -0.07
CA ALA A 53 -5.18 1.42 -1.11
C ALA A 53 -5.80 2.82 -0.97
N LEU A 54 -6.11 3.27 0.25
CA LEU A 54 -6.58 4.63 0.51
C LEU A 54 -5.56 5.68 0.06
N ARG A 55 -4.29 5.52 0.46
CA ARG A 55 -3.22 6.48 0.15
C ARG A 55 -3.03 6.68 -1.35
N ILE A 56 -3.06 5.60 -2.12
CA ILE A 56 -2.85 5.65 -3.57
C ILE A 56 -4.16 5.76 -4.35
N ASN A 57 -5.29 6.00 -3.68
CA ASN A 57 -6.62 6.10 -4.28
C ASN A 57 -6.93 4.90 -5.20
N HIS A 58 -6.74 3.68 -4.70
CA HIS A 58 -6.85 2.43 -5.47
C HIS A 58 -8.19 1.71 -5.23
N PRO A 59 -8.90 1.27 -6.29
CA PRO A 59 -10.26 0.72 -6.19
C PRO A 59 -10.38 -0.57 -5.37
N ALA A 60 -9.29 -1.29 -5.15
CA ALA A 60 -9.30 -2.44 -4.25
C ALA A 60 -9.76 -2.12 -2.82
N ALA A 61 -9.76 -0.85 -2.38
CA ALA A 61 -10.32 -0.46 -1.09
C ALA A 61 -11.80 -0.88 -0.93
N TYR A 62 -12.60 -0.85 -2.02
CA TYR A 62 -14.00 -1.31 -2.00
C TYR A 62 -14.14 -2.80 -1.66
N GLU A 63 -13.14 -3.61 -2.00
CA GLU A 63 -13.12 -5.03 -1.68
C GLU A 63 -12.78 -5.29 -0.21
N MET A 64 -12.27 -4.30 0.52
CA MET A 64 -11.77 -4.44 1.89
C MET A 64 -12.73 -3.89 2.95
N ILE A 65 -13.70 -3.07 2.55
CA ILE A 65 -14.67 -2.44 3.46
C ILE A 65 -15.99 -3.22 3.55
N ASP A 66 -16.72 -2.97 4.63
CA ASP A 66 -18.15 -3.23 4.71
C ASP A 66 -18.90 -2.30 3.73
N PRO A 67 -19.91 -2.79 2.98
CA PRO A 67 -20.65 -1.98 2.01
C PRO A 67 -21.30 -0.72 2.59
N SER A 68 -21.61 -0.69 3.90
CA SER A 68 -22.15 0.50 4.56
C SER A 68 -21.18 1.68 4.55
N LEU A 69 -19.88 1.44 4.38
CA LEU A 69 -18.86 2.49 4.30
C LEU A 69 -18.63 3.00 2.88
N SER A 70 -19.27 2.41 1.86
CA SER A 70 -19.09 2.81 0.46
C SER A 70 -19.28 4.32 0.22
N PRO A 71 -20.33 4.99 0.75
CA PRO A 71 -20.50 6.44 0.53
C PRO A 71 -19.33 7.29 1.03
N ARG A 72 -18.74 6.88 2.17
CA ARG A 72 -17.58 7.57 2.73
C ARG A 72 -16.31 7.28 1.93
N LEU A 73 -16.16 6.04 1.46
CA LEU A 73 -15.07 5.70 0.56
C LEU A 73 -15.21 6.44 -0.77
N ASP A 74 -16.41 6.57 -1.32
CA ASP A 74 -16.69 7.34 -2.54
C ASP A 74 -16.25 8.79 -2.38
N GLU A 75 -16.62 9.44 -1.27
CA GLU A 75 -16.19 10.81 -0.96
C GLU A 75 -14.66 10.90 -0.97
N TRP A 76 -13.98 10.02 -0.23
CA TRP A 76 -12.52 9.96 -0.19
C TRP A 76 -11.90 9.79 -1.58
N MET A 77 -12.35 8.79 -2.34
CA MET A 77 -11.78 8.45 -3.64
C MET A 77 -11.98 9.56 -4.68
N ASN A 78 -13.03 10.38 -4.52
CA ASN A 78 -13.30 11.53 -5.38
C ASN A 78 -12.50 12.78 -5.00
N THR A 79 -12.20 12.99 -3.72
CA THR A 79 -11.48 14.19 -3.25
C THR A 79 -9.98 13.99 -3.14
N HIS A 80 -9.54 12.77 -2.86
CA HIS A 80 -8.14 12.46 -2.57
C HIS A 80 -7.29 12.33 -3.82
N GLN A 81 -6.14 13.00 -3.83
CA GLN A 81 -5.15 12.82 -4.88
C GLN A 81 -4.14 11.74 -4.49
N ALA A 82 -4.03 10.70 -5.32
CA ALA A 82 -3.11 9.59 -5.08
C ALA A 82 -1.67 10.09 -4.81
N LYS A 83 -1.15 9.76 -3.63
CA LYS A 83 0.21 10.12 -3.23
C LYS A 83 1.17 8.99 -3.55
N LYS A 84 2.16 9.23 -4.40
CA LYS A 84 3.17 8.22 -4.80
C LYS A 84 4.49 8.46 -4.09
N CYS A 85 5.15 7.37 -3.75
CA CYS A 85 6.47 7.41 -3.14
C CYS A 85 7.55 7.26 -4.22
N ALA A 86 8.62 8.04 -4.11
CA ALA A 86 9.82 7.90 -4.93
C ALA A 86 10.66 6.68 -4.50
N ARG A 87 10.49 6.23 -3.26
CA ARG A 87 11.21 5.11 -2.64
C ARG A 87 10.26 4.21 -1.87
N LYS A 88 10.76 3.04 -1.47
CA LYS A 88 10.01 2.13 -0.61
C LYS A 88 9.51 2.86 0.63
N ALA A 89 8.22 2.69 0.88
CA ALA A 89 7.62 3.19 2.07
C ALA A 89 7.86 2.28 3.27
N TYR A 90 7.73 2.86 4.46
CA TYR A 90 7.62 2.11 5.70
C TYR A 90 6.17 2.17 6.20
N ILE A 91 5.76 1.11 6.90
CA ILE A 91 4.44 1.00 7.51
C ILE A 91 4.65 0.65 8.98
N PHE A 92 4.20 1.53 9.86
CA PHE A 92 4.06 1.26 11.28
C PHE A 92 2.60 0.95 11.58
N LEU A 93 2.36 -0.25 12.10
CA LEU A 93 1.05 -0.65 12.58
C LEU A 93 1.08 -0.73 14.10
N SER A 94 0.15 -0.03 14.74
CA SER A 94 -0.11 -0.11 16.16
C SER A 94 -1.59 -0.40 16.39
N GLY A 95 -1.93 -1.05 17.49
CA GLY A 95 -3.33 -1.33 17.82
C GLY A 95 -3.79 -2.69 17.33
N ASN A 96 -3.83 -3.65 18.24
CA ASN A 96 -4.84 -4.72 18.32
C ASN A 96 -5.01 -5.02 19.81
N ALA A 97 -4.98 -3.96 20.60
CA ALA A 97 -4.93 -4.05 22.05
C ALA A 97 -6.36 -3.93 22.56
N THR A 98 -6.69 -4.76 23.52
CA THR A 98 -7.95 -4.64 24.24
C THR A 98 -7.64 -3.94 25.55
N ARG A 99 -8.33 -2.85 25.85
CA ARG A 99 -8.25 -2.21 27.16
C ARG A 99 -8.65 -3.21 28.24
N ALA A 100 -8.21 -2.98 29.49
CA ALA A 100 -8.57 -3.83 30.63
C ALA A 100 -10.09 -3.97 30.84
N ASN A 101 -10.89 -3.03 30.32
CA ASN A 101 -12.36 -3.06 30.35
C ASN A 101 -13.01 -3.84 29.18
N GLY A 102 -12.21 -4.54 28.34
CA GLY A 102 -12.71 -5.32 27.21
C GLY A 102 -12.93 -4.53 25.92
N GLN A 103 -12.70 -3.21 25.91
CA GLN A 103 -12.85 -2.38 24.71
C GLN A 103 -11.68 -2.62 23.75
N LYS A 104 -11.97 -3.05 22.51
CA LYS A 104 -10.96 -3.11 21.44
C LYS A 104 -10.50 -1.70 21.08
N LEU A 105 -9.18 -1.50 21.07
CA LEU A 105 -8.55 -0.34 20.44
C LEU A 105 -8.38 -0.71 18.95
N GLY A 106 -8.97 0.10 18.07
CA GLY A 106 -8.79 -0.07 16.62
C GLY A 106 -7.32 -0.02 16.22
N TRP A 107 -7.04 -0.42 14.99
CA TRP A 107 -5.72 -0.30 14.42
C TRP A 107 -5.45 1.15 14.03
N ASP A 108 -4.25 1.62 14.35
CA ASP A 108 -3.69 2.88 13.88
C ASP A 108 -2.51 2.54 12.97
N VAL A 109 -2.52 3.08 11.77
CA VAL A 109 -1.47 2.87 10.78
C VAL A 109 -0.83 4.19 10.44
N VAL A 110 0.49 4.23 10.49
CA VAL A 110 1.29 5.33 9.97
C VAL A 110 2.11 4.78 8.82
N PHE A 111 1.86 5.34 7.65
CA PHE A 111 2.63 5.09 6.44
C PHE A 111 3.53 6.30 6.20
N GLY A 112 4.81 6.07 5.93
CA GLY A 112 5.70 7.16 5.58
C GLY A 112 6.63 6.82 4.43
N CYS A 113 6.93 7.81 3.61
CA CYS A 113 7.86 7.66 2.50
C CYS A 113 8.41 9.01 2.02
N VAL A 114 9.39 8.95 1.12
CA VAL A 114 9.87 10.14 0.40
C VAL A 114 9.04 10.29 -0.88
N ALA A 115 8.41 11.45 -1.07
CA ALA A 115 7.67 11.80 -2.28
C ALA A 115 8.62 12.13 -3.45
N GLU A 116 8.08 12.26 -4.67
CA GLU A 116 8.88 12.52 -5.89
C GLU A 116 9.61 13.86 -5.87
N ASN A 117 9.09 14.84 -5.14
CA ASN A 117 9.70 16.15 -4.87
C ASN A 117 10.71 16.12 -3.70
N TYR A 118 11.06 14.94 -3.17
CA TYR A 118 11.95 14.75 -2.02
C TYR A 118 11.43 15.24 -0.66
N THR A 119 10.13 15.57 -0.54
CA THR A 119 9.52 15.85 0.76
C THR A 119 9.19 14.54 1.49
N HIS A 120 9.13 14.59 2.81
CA HIS A 120 8.68 13.45 3.59
C HIS A 120 7.14 13.47 3.62
N LEU A 121 6.53 12.38 3.13
CA LEU A 121 5.10 12.20 3.16
C LEU A 121 4.73 11.26 4.31
N THR A 122 3.85 11.72 5.18
CA THR A 122 3.22 10.92 6.22
C THR A 122 1.74 10.77 5.89
N PHE A 123 1.25 9.52 5.90
CA PHE A 123 -0.15 9.17 5.71
C PHE A 123 -0.60 8.31 6.88
N LYS A 124 -1.43 8.86 7.75
CA LYS A 124 -1.89 8.19 8.97
C LYS A 124 -3.39 7.94 8.90
N VAL A 125 -3.81 6.75 9.31
CA VAL A 125 -5.22 6.40 9.49
C VAL A 125 -5.40 5.82 10.88
N ASP A 126 -6.31 6.39 11.66
CA ASP A 126 -6.59 5.93 13.02
C ASP A 126 -7.87 5.10 13.12
N ARG A 127 -8.03 4.39 14.25
CA ARG A 127 -9.28 3.72 14.67
C ARG A 127 -9.90 2.82 13.60
N ILE A 128 -9.08 2.02 12.92
CA ILE A 128 -9.56 1.04 11.95
C ILE A 128 -10.08 -0.20 12.69
N PHE A 129 -11.36 -0.51 12.52
CA PHE A 129 -11.98 -1.69 13.10
C PHE A 129 -12.24 -2.74 12.03
N ILE A 130 -11.79 -3.97 12.31
CA ILE A 130 -12.01 -5.13 11.46
C ILE A 130 -13.04 -6.05 12.09
N LYS A 131 -13.96 -6.56 11.26
CA LYS A 131 -14.86 -7.67 11.59
C LYS A 131 -15.04 -8.51 10.34
N ASP A 132 -14.98 -9.83 10.49
CA ASP A 132 -15.18 -10.79 9.39
C ASP A 132 -14.30 -10.50 8.15
N MET A 133 -13.02 -10.13 8.40
CA MET A 133 -12.05 -9.73 7.37
C MET A 133 -12.52 -8.56 6.49
N LYS A 134 -13.29 -7.64 7.07
CA LYS A 134 -13.72 -6.37 6.48
C LYS A 134 -13.47 -5.21 7.43
N VAL A 135 -13.07 -4.08 6.88
CA VAL A 135 -13.04 -2.80 7.59
C VAL A 135 -14.49 -2.35 7.78
N ILE A 136 -14.93 -2.29 9.03
CA ILE A 136 -16.29 -1.87 9.40
C ILE A 136 -16.35 -0.42 9.89
N GLU A 137 -15.21 0.17 10.21
CA GLU A 137 -15.07 1.58 10.57
C GLU A 137 -13.59 1.97 10.44
N TRP A 138 -13.32 3.22 10.08
CA TRP A 138 -12.01 3.84 10.27
C TRP A 138 -12.21 5.27 10.78
N GLY A 139 -11.25 5.81 11.51
CA GLY A 139 -11.32 7.16 12.02
C GLY A 139 -10.73 8.17 11.03
N GLU A 140 -9.94 9.10 11.52
CA GLU A 140 -9.43 10.22 10.72
C GLU A 140 -8.27 9.78 9.82
N VAL A 141 -8.17 10.42 8.66
CA VAL A 141 -6.99 10.32 7.78
C VAL A 141 -6.22 11.63 7.87
N ILE A 142 -4.95 11.54 8.26
CA ILE A 142 -4.06 12.70 8.41
C ILE A 142 -2.95 12.57 7.37
N GLU A 143 -2.76 13.61 6.58
CA GLU A 143 -1.71 13.71 5.56
C GLU A 143 -0.82 14.92 5.85
N GLU A 144 0.49 14.67 5.91
CA GLU A 144 1.51 15.70 6.15
C GLU A 144 2.61 15.56 5.08
N GLU A 145 3.05 16.68 4.53
CA GLU A 145 4.19 16.80 3.62
C GLU A 145 5.18 17.81 4.23
N ASP A 146 6.34 17.32 4.67
CA ASP A 146 7.44 18.10 5.26
C ASP A 146 8.60 18.34 4.28
#